data_AF-A0A3D0PC09-F1
#
_entry.id   AF-A0A3D0PC09-F1
#
_cell.length_a   1.000
_cell.length_b   1.000
_cell.length_c   1.000
_cell.angle_alpha   90.00
_cell.angle_beta   90.00
_cell.angle_gamma   90.00
#
_symmetry.space_group_name_H-M   'P 1'
#
loop_
_entity.id
_entity.type
_entity.pdbx_description
1 polymer ?
#
loop_
_entity_poly.entity_id
_entity_poly.type
_entity_poly.pdbx_seq_one_letter_code
_entity_poly.pdbx_strand_id
1 'polypeptide(L)'
;MPAASSSLDPGDLPRQLPNREALNSLLQQEFPEASGELSPIRGGRKAAEMRLSKVDPARYARSRNHLEGMVTGLSPYIRHGVLSLAEVREAVFRRIRHRDEGGKLINELGWRDFWQRMWLELGDAIAEDQEEYKTGHPASSYSRELPQDVRDGCTGLACMDGFSEQLVTTGWLHNHARMWLPAYVA
;
A
#
# COMPACT_ATOMS: atom_id res chain seq x y z
N MET A 1 -34.76 0.44 -16.05
CA MET A 1 -33.32 0.66 -16.27
C MET A 1 -33.07 2.17 -16.17
N PRO A 2 -32.50 2.71 -15.09
CA PRO A 2 -32.03 4.08 -15.13
C PRO A 2 -30.59 4.10 -15.65
N ALA A 3 -30.35 4.95 -16.64
CA ALA A 3 -29.07 5.22 -17.25
C ALA A 3 -28.07 5.75 -16.22
N ALA A 4 -26.82 5.30 -16.29
CA ALA A 4 -25.74 5.80 -15.46
C ALA A 4 -25.52 7.29 -15.76
N SER A 5 -25.73 8.14 -14.75
CA SER A 5 -25.41 9.56 -14.83
C SER A 5 -23.89 9.75 -14.85
N SER A 6 -23.32 9.98 -16.03
CA SER A 6 -21.97 10.49 -16.19
C SER A 6 -21.98 12.01 -15.93
N SER A 7 -21.84 12.43 -14.67
CA SER A 7 -21.47 13.81 -14.37
C SER A 7 -19.96 13.95 -14.62
N LEU A 8 -19.64 14.51 -15.78
CA LEU A 8 -18.30 14.80 -16.29
C LEU A 8 -17.84 16.14 -15.72
N ASP A 9 -17.04 16.10 -14.65
CA ASP A 9 -16.15 17.22 -14.39
C ASP A 9 -15.01 17.16 -15.43
N PRO A 10 -14.60 18.29 -16.04
CA PRO A 10 -13.44 18.31 -16.92
C PRO A 10 -12.20 17.79 -16.18
N GLY A 11 -11.67 16.65 -16.62
CA GLY A 11 -10.52 15.97 -16.01
C GLY A 11 -10.85 14.69 -15.25
N ASP A 12 -12.13 14.34 -15.06
CA ASP A 12 -12.52 13.07 -14.42
C ASP A 12 -12.38 11.89 -15.40
N LEU A 13 -11.60 10.87 -15.01
CA LEU A 13 -11.50 9.63 -15.77
C LEU A 13 -12.84 8.86 -15.76
N PRO A 14 -13.19 8.15 -16.85
CA PRO A 14 -14.40 7.34 -16.91
C PRO A 14 -14.42 6.27 -15.80
N ARG A 15 -15.51 6.26 -15.04
CA ARG A 15 -15.69 5.35 -13.88
C ARG A 15 -16.15 3.94 -14.27
N GLN A 16 -16.67 3.78 -15.49
CA GLN A 16 -17.16 2.51 -16.01
C GLN A 16 -16.37 2.13 -17.25
N LEU A 17 -15.63 1.04 -17.14
CA LEU A 17 -14.85 0.47 -18.23
C LEU A 17 -15.25 -1.01 -18.39
N PRO A 18 -15.37 -1.50 -19.63
CA PRO A 18 -15.91 -2.85 -19.89
C PRO A 18 -14.99 -3.95 -19.35
N ASN A 19 -13.69 -3.71 -19.36
CA ASN A 19 -12.68 -4.63 -18.88
C ASN A 19 -11.39 -3.88 -18.53
N ARG A 20 -10.39 -4.64 -18.08
CA ARG A 20 -9.11 -4.09 -17.63
C ARG A 20 -8.18 -3.70 -18.78
N GLU A 21 -8.37 -4.28 -19.96
CA GLU A 21 -7.63 -3.87 -21.16
C GLU A 21 -8.03 -2.46 -21.56
N ALA A 22 -9.33 -2.15 -21.55
CA ALA A 22 -9.83 -0.80 -21.78
C ALA A 22 -9.28 0.21 -20.77
N LEU A 23 -9.14 -0.18 -19.49
CA LEU A 23 -8.48 0.65 -18.48
C LEU A 23 -7.00 0.88 -18.80
N ASN A 24 -6.29 -0.15 -19.27
CA ASN A 24 -4.88 -0.01 -19.62
C ASN A 24 -4.71 0.91 -20.84
N SER A 25 -5.49 0.71 -21.90
CA SER A 25 -5.47 1.57 -23.09
C SER A 25 -5.79 3.01 -22.75
N LEU A 26 -6.78 3.26 -21.88
CA LEU A 26 -7.11 4.61 -21.42
C LEU A 26 -5.93 5.23 -20.69
N LEU A 27 -5.35 4.53 -19.71
CA LEU A 27 -4.24 5.09 -18.93
C LEU A 27 -2.99 5.36 -19.78
N GLN A 28 -2.71 4.54 -20.79
CA GLN A 28 -1.63 4.81 -21.76
C GLN A 28 -1.91 6.03 -22.64
N GLN A 29 -3.17 6.34 -22.93
CA GLN A 29 -3.55 7.53 -23.69
C GLN A 29 -3.50 8.80 -22.85
N GLU A 30 -3.96 8.73 -21.61
CA GLU A 30 -4.02 9.87 -20.67
C GLU A 30 -2.66 10.18 -20.05
N PHE A 31 -1.80 9.17 -19.87
CA PHE A 31 -0.47 9.29 -19.25
C PHE A 31 0.61 8.62 -20.14
N PRO A 32 0.88 9.17 -21.34
CA PRO A 32 1.81 8.57 -22.29
C PRO A 32 3.26 8.49 -21.78
N GLU A 33 3.63 9.31 -20.80
CA GLU A 33 4.93 9.29 -20.13
C GLU A 33 5.06 8.16 -19.09
N ALA A 34 3.95 7.57 -18.65
CA ALA A 34 3.96 6.48 -17.69
C ALA A 34 4.34 5.17 -18.37
N SER A 35 5.49 4.61 -18.01
CA SER A 35 5.93 3.30 -18.48
C SER A 35 5.39 2.17 -17.61
N GLY A 36 5.06 1.03 -18.22
CA GLY A 36 4.72 -0.21 -17.54
C GLY A 36 3.28 -0.65 -17.74
N GLU A 37 2.90 -1.71 -17.03
CA GLU A 37 1.56 -2.27 -17.05
C GLU A 37 0.79 -1.96 -15.77
N LEU A 38 -0.53 -2.11 -15.82
CA LEU A 38 -1.35 -1.98 -14.61
C LEU A 38 -0.94 -3.00 -13.53
N SER A 39 -0.80 -2.51 -12.30
CA SER A 39 -0.59 -3.34 -11.11
C SER A 39 -1.55 -4.53 -11.06
N PRO A 40 -1.08 -5.78 -10.90
CA PRO A 40 -1.91 -6.99 -10.93
C PRO A 40 -2.99 -7.02 -9.84
N ILE A 41 -2.91 -6.13 -8.85
CA ILE A 41 -3.91 -5.96 -7.80
C ILE A 41 -5.23 -5.50 -8.44
N ARG A 42 -6.28 -6.31 -8.22
CA ARG A 42 -7.63 -5.99 -8.68
C ARG A 42 -8.31 -5.08 -7.67
N GLY A 43 -8.73 -3.90 -8.11
CA GLY A 43 -9.54 -2.99 -7.30
C GLY A 43 -10.98 -3.46 -7.10
N GLY A 44 -11.74 -2.68 -6.33
CA GLY A 44 -13.18 -2.86 -6.14
C GLY A 44 -13.58 -3.81 -5.01
N ARG A 45 -14.85 -3.70 -4.60
CA ARG A 45 -15.40 -4.37 -3.41
C ARG A 45 -15.30 -5.89 -3.47
N LYS A 46 -15.64 -6.49 -4.61
CA LYS A 46 -15.60 -7.95 -4.80
C LYS A 46 -14.21 -8.55 -4.56
N ALA A 47 -13.17 -7.90 -5.10
CA ALA A 47 -11.79 -8.34 -4.89
C ALA A 47 -11.36 -8.17 -3.43
N ALA A 48 -11.76 -7.05 -2.80
CA ALA A 48 -11.51 -6.78 -1.39
C ALA A 48 -12.13 -7.84 -0.47
N GLU A 49 -13.39 -8.23 -0.70
CA GLU A 49 -14.10 -9.25 0.08
C GLU A 49 -13.49 -10.64 -0.11
N MET A 50 -13.09 -10.99 -1.34
CA MET A 50 -12.36 -12.23 -1.61
C MET A 50 -11.01 -12.27 -0.88
N ARG A 51 -10.32 -11.12 -0.77
CA ARG A 51 -9.06 -11.04 -0.02
C ARG A 51 -9.31 -11.12 1.48
N LEU A 52 -10.34 -10.43 1.98
CA LEU A 52 -10.74 -10.42 3.39
C LEU A 52 -11.17 -11.82 3.85
N SER A 53 -11.84 -12.59 2.98
CA SER A 53 -12.30 -13.94 3.34
C SER A 53 -11.15 -14.92 3.62
N LYS A 54 -9.98 -14.67 3.02
CA LYS A 54 -8.74 -15.46 3.15
C LYS A 54 -7.85 -15.03 4.31
N VAL A 55 -8.25 -14.03 5.10
CA VAL A 55 -7.46 -13.58 6.26
C VAL A 55 -7.43 -14.67 7.34
N ASP A 56 -6.22 -15.04 7.75
CA ASP A 56 -5.94 -15.98 8.84
C ASP A 56 -5.10 -15.26 9.92
N PRO A 57 -5.74 -14.80 11.01
CA PRO A 57 -5.05 -14.06 12.07
C PRO A 57 -3.95 -14.85 12.77
N ALA A 58 -4.13 -16.17 12.93
CA ALA A 58 -3.16 -17.03 13.61
C ALA A 58 -1.89 -17.23 12.77
N ARG A 59 -2.04 -17.51 11.46
CA ARG A 59 -0.88 -17.58 10.56
C ARG A 59 -0.21 -16.22 10.39
N TYR A 60 -0.99 -15.15 10.30
CA TYR A 60 -0.46 -13.78 10.28
C TYR A 60 0.42 -13.54 11.50
N ALA A 61 -0.09 -13.82 12.70
CA ALA A 61 0.63 -13.60 13.95
C ALA A 61 1.97 -14.34 14.03
N ARG A 62 2.04 -15.55 13.45
CA ARG A 62 3.25 -16.36 13.41
C ARG A 62 4.27 -15.94 12.36
N SER A 63 3.82 -15.40 11.22
CA SER A 63 4.66 -15.29 10.03
C SER A 63 4.81 -13.90 9.41
N ARG A 64 4.07 -12.89 9.87
CA ARG A 64 4.04 -11.50 9.30
C ARG A 64 5.40 -10.80 9.13
N ASN A 65 6.45 -11.31 9.76
CA ASN A 65 7.80 -10.75 9.73
C ASN A 65 8.74 -11.50 8.77
N HIS A 66 8.27 -12.55 8.11
CA HIS A 66 9.00 -13.20 7.03
C HIS A 66 8.48 -12.65 5.69
N LEU A 67 9.37 -12.41 4.73
CA LEU A 67 8.99 -11.86 3.42
C LEU A 67 7.97 -12.74 2.68
N GLU A 68 8.09 -14.07 2.85
CA GLU A 68 7.17 -15.07 2.32
C GLU A 68 6.03 -15.42 3.30
N GLY A 69 5.93 -14.67 4.39
CA GLY A 69 4.96 -14.88 5.45
C GLY A 69 3.53 -14.52 5.04
N MET A 70 2.57 -15.02 5.81
CA MET A 70 1.17 -14.73 5.57
C MET A 70 0.84 -13.29 5.96
N VAL A 71 0.51 -12.47 4.96
CA VAL A 71 -0.01 -11.13 5.13
C VAL A 71 -1.41 -10.98 4.53
N THR A 72 -2.17 -10.01 5.01
CA THR A 72 -3.57 -9.82 4.57
C THR A 72 -3.68 -9.30 3.14
N GLY A 73 -2.72 -8.50 2.69
CA GLY A 73 -2.79 -7.79 1.40
C GLY A 73 -4.00 -6.87 1.29
N LEU A 74 -4.55 -6.40 2.42
CA LEU A 74 -5.73 -5.54 2.44
C LEU A 74 -5.40 -4.04 2.32
N SER A 75 -4.13 -3.67 2.39
CA SER A 75 -3.70 -2.27 2.43
C SER A 75 -4.22 -1.39 1.26
N PRO A 76 -4.29 -1.86 -0.01
CA PRO A 76 -4.83 -1.04 -1.09
C PRO A 76 -6.33 -0.78 -0.92
N TYR A 77 -7.10 -1.78 -0.49
CA TYR A 77 -8.54 -1.64 -0.27
C TYR A 77 -8.87 -0.73 0.91
N ILE A 78 -8.06 -0.79 1.97
CA ILE A 78 -8.20 0.10 3.13
C ILE A 78 -7.81 1.54 2.76
N ARG A 79 -6.70 1.73 2.03
CA ARG A 79 -6.24 3.06 1.58
C ARG A 79 -7.31 3.81 0.78
N HIS A 80 -8.04 3.10 -0.09
CA HIS A 80 -9.07 3.67 -0.95
C HIS A 80 -10.49 3.58 -0.36
N GLY A 81 -10.65 3.23 0.91
CA GLY A 81 -11.97 3.20 1.58
C GLY A 81 -12.93 2.10 1.09
N VAL A 82 -12.43 1.12 0.31
CA VAL A 82 -13.22 -0.03 -0.15
C VAL A 82 -13.60 -0.95 1.01
N LEU A 83 -12.73 -1.02 2.02
CA LEU A 83 -12.95 -1.67 3.31
C LEU A 83 -12.60 -0.68 4.42
N SER A 84 -13.48 -0.53 5.40
CA SER A 84 -13.19 0.19 6.63
C SER A 84 -12.40 -0.67 7.63
N LEU A 85 -11.67 -0.02 8.55
CA LEU A 85 -10.96 -0.72 9.63
C LEU A 85 -11.93 -1.52 10.51
N ALA A 86 -13.13 -0.98 10.75
CA ALA A 86 -14.18 -1.65 11.54
C ALA A 86 -14.67 -2.93 10.84
N GLU A 87 -14.93 -2.90 9.53
CA GLU A 87 -15.33 -4.11 8.79
C GLU A 87 -14.26 -5.20 8.85
N VAL A 88 -12.98 -4.83 8.71
CA VAL A 88 -11.87 -5.79 8.80
C VAL A 88 -11.77 -6.37 10.21
N ARG A 89 -11.86 -5.52 11.25
CA ARG A 89 -11.88 -5.95 12.66
C ARG A 89 -13.01 -6.95 12.93
N GLU A 90 -14.24 -6.63 12.54
CA GLU A 90 -15.38 -7.52 12.75
C GLU A 90 -15.23 -8.84 11.97
N ALA A 91 -14.69 -8.80 10.76
CA ALA A 91 -14.41 -10.00 9.99
C ALA A 91 -13.35 -10.91 10.65
N VAL A 92 -12.33 -10.32 11.28
CA VAL A 92 -11.31 -11.04 12.07
C VAL A 92 -11.96 -11.64 13.33
N PHE A 93 -12.73 -10.84 14.05
CA PHE A 93 -13.42 -11.24 15.28
C PHE A 93 -14.43 -12.38 15.10
N ARG A 94 -15.06 -12.48 13.93
CA ARG A 94 -15.94 -13.62 13.60
C ARG A 94 -15.19 -14.93 13.34
N ARG A 95 -13.87 -14.90 13.14
CA ARG A 95 -13.04 -16.07 12.76
C ARG A 95 -12.24 -16.65 13.93
N ILE A 96 -12.04 -15.87 14.98
CA ILE A 96 -11.26 -16.26 16.16
C ILE A 96 -12.19 -16.63 17.31
N ARG A 97 -11.74 -17.52 18.20
CA ARG A 97 -12.52 -17.88 19.40
C ARG A 97 -12.23 -16.93 20.55
N HIS A 98 -10.97 -16.60 20.75
CA HIS A 98 -10.51 -15.67 21.76
C HIS A 98 -9.93 -14.41 21.12
N ARG A 99 -10.10 -13.25 21.79
CA ARG A 99 -9.75 -11.93 21.23
C ARG A 99 -8.25 -11.74 21.02
N ASP A 100 -7.45 -12.35 21.88
CA ASP A 100 -5.99 -12.38 21.86
C ASP A 100 -5.42 -13.04 20.61
N GLU A 101 -6.11 -14.03 20.02
CA GLU A 101 -5.71 -14.66 18.75
C GLU A 101 -5.59 -13.65 17.59
N GLY A 102 -6.39 -12.57 17.63
CA GLY A 102 -6.37 -11.49 16.64
C GLY A 102 -5.46 -10.32 16.99
N GLY A 103 -4.88 -10.29 18.20
CA GLY A 103 -4.27 -9.09 18.78
C GLY A 103 -3.22 -8.43 17.89
N LYS A 104 -2.29 -9.22 17.32
CA LYS A 104 -1.27 -8.70 16.40
C LYS A 104 -1.86 -8.01 15.18
N LEU A 105 -2.88 -8.61 14.55
CA LEU A 105 -3.51 -8.01 13.36
C LEU A 105 -4.34 -6.77 13.73
N ILE A 106 -5.05 -6.80 14.85
CA ILE A 106 -5.83 -5.65 15.34
C ILE A 106 -4.91 -4.46 15.67
N ASN A 107 -3.74 -4.70 16.25
CA ASN A 107 -2.75 -3.65 16.51
C ASN A 107 -2.30 -2.95 15.23
N GLU A 108 -2.17 -3.67 14.12
CA GLU A 108 -1.78 -3.09 12.82
C GLU A 108 -2.90 -2.24 12.21
N LEU A 109 -4.17 -2.59 12.45
CA LEU A 109 -5.28 -1.70 12.14
C LEU A 109 -5.23 -0.44 13.02
N GLY A 110 -4.83 -0.58 14.29
CA GLY A 110 -4.57 0.53 15.20
C GLY A 110 -3.46 1.46 14.70
N TRP A 111 -2.34 0.92 14.21
CA TRP A 111 -1.29 1.70 13.57
C TRP A 111 -1.80 2.50 12.37
N ARG A 112 -2.64 1.88 11.53
CA ARG A 112 -3.27 2.57 10.39
C ARG A 112 -4.22 3.68 10.82
N ASP A 113 -4.90 3.56 11.96
CA ASP A 113 -5.74 4.63 12.53
C ASP A 113 -4.88 5.75 13.11
N PHE A 114 -3.89 5.40 13.93
CA PHE A 114 -2.93 6.32 14.54
C PHE A 114 -2.30 7.26 13.50
N TRP A 115 -1.74 6.71 12.41
CA TRP A 115 -1.09 7.54 11.39
C TRP A 115 -2.04 8.45 10.61
N GLN A 116 -3.35 8.17 10.55
CA GLN A 116 -4.30 9.15 10.00
C GLN A 116 -4.58 10.28 10.98
N ARG A 117 -4.70 9.96 12.27
CA ARG A 117 -4.89 11.00 13.29
C ARG A 117 -3.68 11.92 13.33
N MET A 118 -2.48 11.35 13.28
CA MET A 118 -1.24 12.12 13.16
C MET A 118 -1.23 13.03 11.94
N TRP A 119 -1.65 12.54 10.77
CA TRP A 119 -1.75 13.41 9.59
C TRP A 119 -2.79 14.52 9.78
N LEU A 120 -3.97 14.23 10.34
CA LEU A 120 -4.97 15.27 10.62
C LEU A 120 -4.47 16.33 11.62
N GLU A 121 -3.63 15.93 12.57
CA GLU A 121 -3.06 16.82 13.59
C GLU A 121 -1.90 17.65 13.06
N LEU A 122 -0.99 17.04 12.29
CA LEU A 122 0.21 17.69 11.76
C LEU A 122 -0.06 18.51 10.48
N GLY A 123 -1.11 18.18 9.72
CA GLY A 123 -1.36 18.81 8.43
C GLY A 123 -0.16 18.64 7.48
N ASP A 124 0.31 19.73 6.90
CA ASP A 124 1.46 19.73 5.98
C ASP A 124 2.78 19.42 6.69
N ALA A 125 2.87 19.63 8.01
CA ALA A 125 4.06 19.32 8.79
C ALA A 125 4.37 17.81 8.80
N ILE A 126 3.43 16.93 8.40
CA ILE A 126 3.69 15.49 8.21
C ILE A 126 4.82 15.22 7.18
N ALA A 127 5.08 16.16 6.28
CA ALA A 127 6.13 16.09 5.28
C ALA A 127 7.49 16.62 5.77
N GLU A 128 7.55 17.10 7.01
CA GLU A 128 8.75 17.63 7.65
C GLU A 128 9.33 16.63 8.67
N ASP A 129 10.60 16.81 9.00
CA ASP A 129 11.27 16.00 10.02
C ASP A 129 10.65 16.27 11.40
N GLN A 130 10.07 15.23 12.01
CA GLN A 130 9.44 15.35 13.34
C GLN A 130 10.45 15.27 14.49
N GLU A 131 11.64 14.73 14.21
CA GLU A 131 12.76 14.63 15.14
C GLU A 131 14.07 14.88 14.39
N GLU A 132 15.10 15.28 15.13
CA GLU A 132 16.46 15.37 14.59
C GLU A 132 16.99 13.99 14.17
N TYR A 133 17.85 13.99 13.16
CA TYR A 133 18.49 12.78 12.64
C TYR A 133 19.40 12.15 13.70
N LYS A 134 19.21 10.85 13.95
CA LYS A 134 20.00 10.05 14.91
C LYS A 134 21.14 9.27 14.25
N THR A 135 21.57 9.70 13.06
CA THR A 135 22.61 9.05 12.26
C THR A 135 24.00 9.64 12.49
N GLY A 136 24.08 10.78 13.19
CA GLY A 136 25.32 11.54 13.35
C GLY A 136 25.66 12.46 12.17
N HIS A 137 24.80 12.50 11.15
CA HIS A 137 24.92 13.38 9.99
C HIS A 137 23.77 14.41 9.96
N PRO A 138 24.02 15.67 9.55
CA PRO A 138 22.97 16.66 9.40
C PRO A 138 22.04 16.31 8.24
N ALA A 139 20.79 16.80 8.27
CA ALA A 139 19.80 16.55 7.20
C ALA A 139 20.31 16.94 5.80
N SER A 140 21.16 17.98 5.71
CA SER A 140 21.78 18.42 4.45
C SER A 140 22.75 17.41 3.83
N SER A 141 23.18 16.39 4.57
CA SER A 141 23.99 15.29 4.04
C SER A 141 23.19 14.32 3.17
N TYR A 142 21.86 14.38 3.22
CA TYR A 142 20.98 13.48 2.50
C TYR A 142 20.40 14.15 1.25
N SER A 143 20.40 13.41 0.15
CA SER A 143 19.73 13.82 -1.08
C SER A 143 18.21 13.77 -0.89
N ARG A 144 17.50 14.81 -1.37
CA ARG A 144 16.03 14.79 -1.47
C ARG A 144 15.54 13.81 -2.53
N GLU A 145 16.42 13.48 -3.47
CA GLU A 145 16.15 12.59 -4.58
C GLU A 145 16.72 11.20 -4.33
N LEU A 146 15.93 10.17 -4.63
CA LEU A 146 16.37 8.79 -4.54
C LEU A 146 17.50 8.53 -5.55
N PRO A 147 18.60 7.85 -5.17
CA PRO A 147 19.67 7.47 -6.10
C PRO A 147 19.16 6.70 -7.31
N GLN A 148 19.78 6.92 -8.48
CA GLN A 148 19.32 6.38 -9.76
C GLN A 148 19.42 4.84 -9.81
N ASP A 149 20.46 4.26 -9.23
CA ASP A 149 20.66 2.82 -9.14
C ASP A 149 19.56 2.13 -8.30
N VAL A 150 19.09 2.79 -7.24
CA VAL A 150 17.94 2.31 -6.46
C VAL A 150 16.64 2.42 -7.26
N ARG A 151 16.43 3.54 -7.98
CA ARG A 151 15.24 3.72 -8.85
C ARG A 151 15.18 2.66 -9.94
N ASP A 152 16.31 2.37 -10.57
CA ASP A 152 16.41 1.44 -11.69
C ASP A 152 16.55 -0.03 -11.25
N GLY A 153 16.72 -0.29 -9.94
CA GLY A 153 16.90 -1.63 -9.40
C GLY A 153 18.20 -2.29 -9.85
N CYS A 154 19.30 -1.51 -9.90
CA CYS A 154 20.61 -1.97 -10.34
C CYS A 154 21.73 -1.63 -9.34
N THR A 155 21.40 -1.63 -8.04
CA THR A 155 22.34 -1.41 -6.93
C THR A 155 23.38 -2.54 -6.80
N GLY A 156 23.11 -3.71 -7.40
CA GLY A 156 23.93 -4.92 -7.25
C GLY A 156 23.60 -5.71 -5.98
N LEU A 157 22.67 -5.23 -5.16
CA LEU A 157 22.15 -5.92 -3.99
C LEU A 157 20.81 -6.58 -4.34
N ALA A 158 20.82 -7.91 -4.52
CA ALA A 158 19.66 -8.68 -4.97
C ALA A 158 18.35 -8.39 -4.19
N CYS A 159 18.44 -8.11 -2.88
CA CYS A 159 17.26 -7.75 -2.09
C CYS A 159 16.71 -6.36 -2.44
N MET A 160 17.58 -5.35 -2.60
CA MET A 160 17.16 -3.99 -2.90
C MET A 160 16.64 -3.89 -4.33
N ASP A 161 17.35 -4.50 -5.27
CA ASP A 161 16.98 -4.57 -6.68
C ASP A 161 15.62 -5.27 -6.84
N GLY A 162 15.42 -6.40 -6.15
CA GLY A 162 14.14 -7.11 -6.14
C GLY A 162 13.00 -6.32 -5.50
N PHE A 163 13.26 -5.49 -4.48
CA PHE A 163 12.23 -4.61 -3.91
C PHE A 163 11.87 -3.47 -4.86
N SER A 164 12.85 -2.85 -5.52
CA SER A 164 12.58 -1.82 -6.53
C SER A 164 11.74 -2.39 -7.68
N GLU A 165 12.14 -3.55 -8.22
CA GLU A 165 11.38 -4.26 -9.26
C GLU A 165 9.95 -4.58 -8.79
N GLN A 166 9.78 -5.16 -7.60
CA GLN A 166 8.46 -5.50 -7.06
C GLN A 166 7.58 -4.26 -6.89
N LEU A 167 8.14 -3.15 -6.41
CA LEU A 167 7.38 -1.91 -6.22
C LEU A 167 6.90 -1.34 -7.55
N VAL A 168 7.77 -1.27 -8.56
CA VAL A 168 7.44 -0.73 -9.89
C VAL A 168 6.41 -1.62 -10.59
N THR A 169 6.62 -2.95 -10.58
CA THR A 169 5.75 -3.88 -11.31
C THR A 169 4.41 -4.13 -10.64
N THR A 170 4.36 -4.11 -9.30
CA THR A 170 3.14 -4.47 -8.56
C THR A 170 2.46 -3.32 -7.82
N GLY A 171 3.17 -2.21 -7.58
CA GLY A 171 2.70 -1.12 -6.73
C GLY A 171 2.59 -1.50 -5.25
N TRP A 172 3.22 -2.60 -4.82
CA TRP A 172 3.11 -3.09 -3.45
C TRP A 172 4.40 -3.75 -2.95
N LEU A 173 4.75 -3.44 -1.71
CA LEU A 173 5.84 -4.10 -0.99
C LEU A 173 5.37 -4.67 0.35
N HIS A 174 6.04 -5.74 0.80
CA HIS A 174 5.93 -6.25 2.16
C HIS A 174 6.39 -5.19 3.17
N ASN A 175 5.82 -5.19 4.38
CA ASN A 175 6.17 -4.18 5.39
C ASN A 175 7.68 -4.13 5.70
N HIS A 176 8.33 -5.28 5.83
CA HIS A 176 9.79 -5.32 6.05
C HIS A 176 10.59 -4.72 4.90
N ALA A 177 10.20 -4.97 3.64
CA ALA A 177 10.85 -4.34 2.49
C ALA A 177 10.72 -2.80 2.55
N ARG A 178 9.56 -2.30 3.00
CA ARG A 178 9.34 -0.85 3.23
C ARG A 178 10.08 -0.28 4.43
N MET A 179 10.62 -1.11 5.32
CA MET A 179 11.49 -0.67 6.39
C MET A 179 12.96 -0.70 5.95
N TRP A 180 13.36 -1.75 5.22
CA TRP A 180 14.75 -1.92 4.77
C TRP A 180 15.13 -0.96 3.65
N LEU A 181 14.25 -0.74 2.67
CA LEU A 181 14.58 0.10 1.51
C LEU A 181 14.85 1.56 1.94
N PRO A 182 14.01 2.22 2.76
CA PRO A 182 14.34 3.55 3.29
C PRO A 182 15.57 3.55 4.19
N ALA A 183 15.77 2.52 5.02
CA ALA A 183 16.94 2.43 5.89
C ALA A 183 18.26 2.22 5.12
N TYR A 184 18.21 1.68 3.91
CA TYR A 184 19.37 1.52 3.04
C TYR A 184 19.80 2.85 2.38
N VAL A 185 18.85 3.73 2.08
CA VAL A 185 19.11 5.00 1.39
C VAL A 185 19.34 6.17 2.35
N ALA A 186 19.12 5.98 3.65
CA ALA A 186 19.21 6.99 4.71
C ALA A 186 20.39 6.76 5.68
#